data_AF-A0A699YA00-F1
#
_entry.id   AF-A0A699YA00-F1
#
_cell.length_a   1.000
_cell.length_b   1.000
_cell.length_c   1.000
_cell.angle_alpha   90.00
_cell.angle_beta   90.00
_cell.angle_gamma   90.00
#
_symmetry.space_group_name_H-M   'P 1'
#
loop_
_entity.id
_entity.type
_entity.pdbx_description
1 polymer ?
#
loop_
_entity_poly.entity_id
_entity_poly.type
_entity_poly.pdbx_seq_one_letter_code
_entity_poly.pdbx_strand_id
1 'polypeptide(L)'
;ATGVWQGLSAVKEVVVEPREAGKAFEQAMLHYKKVVDEGRGALLLAVCRGKASEGIDFADAHARGVVIVGIPYPALKDTRVS
;
A
#
# COMPACT_ATOMS: atom_id res chain seq x y z
N ALA A 1 -5.22 9.06 21.47
CA ALA A 1 -4.85 8.78 20.05
C ALA A 1 -4.08 9.98 19.51
N THR A 2 -2.98 9.77 18.79
CA THR A 2 -1.99 10.79 18.42
C THR A 2 -2.40 11.70 17.24
N GLY A 3 -3.60 11.57 16.67
CA GLY A 3 -4.10 12.41 15.58
C GLY A 3 -3.43 12.21 14.21
N VAL A 4 -2.40 11.37 14.13
CA VAL A 4 -1.59 11.16 12.91
C VAL A 4 -2.44 10.69 11.74
N TRP A 5 -3.38 9.76 11.98
CA TRP A 5 -4.26 9.26 10.94
C TRP A 5 -5.09 10.38 10.31
N GLN A 6 -5.69 11.24 11.14
CA GLN A 6 -6.46 12.40 10.69
C GLN A 6 -5.59 13.35 9.87
N GLY A 7 -4.34 13.58 10.30
CA GLY A 7 -3.37 14.38 9.55
C GLY A 7 -3.06 13.80 8.16
N LEU A 8 -2.88 12.48 8.06
CA LEU A 8 -2.65 11.81 6.77
C LEU A 8 -3.89 11.90 5.87
N SER A 9 -5.07 11.58 6.40
CA SER A 9 -6.34 11.62 5.66
C SER A 9 -6.75 13.04 5.24
N ALA A 10 -6.27 14.08 5.91
CA ALA A 10 -6.49 15.47 5.50
C ALA A 10 -5.66 15.88 4.27
N VAL A 11 -4.58 15.15 3.96
CA VAL A 11 -3.66 15.48 2.87
C VAL A 11 -3.82 14.55 1.66
N LYS A 12 -4.09 13.26 1.89
CA LYS A 12 -4.27 12.25 0.83
C LYS A 12 -5.34 11.25 1.21
N GLU A 13 -5.96 10.64 0.20
CA GLU A 13 -6.77 9.45 0.42
C GLU A 13 -5.88 8.30 0.93
N VAL A 14 -6.20 7.77 2.10
CA VAL A 14 -5.41 6.70 2.71
C VAL A 14 -6.07 5.37 2.37
N VAL A 15 -5.40 4.57 1.57
CA VAL A 15 -5.84 3.22 1.19
C VAL A 15 -4.96 2.21 1.91
N VAL A 16 -5.57 1.26 2.63
CA VAL A 16 -4.86 0.20 3.34
C VAL A 16 -5.02 -1.11 2.58
N GLU A 17 -3.92 -1.81 2.35
CA GLU A 17 -3.94 -3.16 1.77
C GLU A 17 -4.81 -4.10 2.63
N PRO A 18 -5.85 -4.72 2.05
CA PRO A 18 -6.67 -5.69 2.76
C PRO A 18 -5.88 -6.94 3.19
N ARG A 19 -6.28 -7.54 4.32
CA ARG A 19 -5.70 -8.81 4.81
C ARG A 19 -6.07 -10.02 3.97
N GLU A 20 -7.17 -9.97 3.22
CA GLU A 20 -7.60 -11.03 2.29
C GLU A 20 -7.10 -10.75 0.87
N ALA A 21 -6.80 -11.81 0.11
CA ALA A 21 -6.45 -11.69 -1.31
C ALA A 21 -7.72 -11.66 -2.18
N GLY A 22 -7.57 -11.44 -3.49
CA GLY A 22 -8.66 -11.46 -4.46
C GLY A 22 -9.46 -10.16 -4.51
N LYS A 23 -10.80 -10.26 -4.57
CA LYS A 23 -11.68 -9.12 -4.90
C LYS A 23 -11.50 -7.89 -4.01
N ALA A 24 -11.33 -8.07 -2.70
CA ALA A 24 -11.14 -6.94 -1.78
C ALA A 24 -9.86 -6.16 -2.09
N PHE A 25 -8.78 -6.87 -2.42
CA PHE A 25 -7.52 -6.27 -2.80
C PHE A 25 -7.60 -5.57 -4.15
N GLU A 26 -8.22 -6.20 -5.15
CA GLU A 26 -8.46 -5.58 -6.47
C GLU A 26 -9.28 -4.29 -6.35
N GLN A 27 -10.34 -4.29 -5.53
CA GLN A 27 -11.16 -3.11 -5.28
C GLN A 27 -10.38 -1.98 -4.61
N ALA A 28 -9.56 -2.29 -3.60
CA ALA A 28 -8.71 -1.30 -2.95
C ALA A 28 -7.71 -0.66 -3.93
N MET A 29 -7.10 -1.48 -4.80
CA MET A 29 -6.16 -0.99 -5.81
C MET A 29 -6.83 -0.18 -6.91
N LEU A 30 -8.02 -0.60 -7.38
CA LEU A 30 -8.83 0.18 -8.31
C LEU A 30 -9.20 1.55 -7.72
N HIS A 31 -9.58 1.57 -6.44
CA HIS A 31 -9.88 2.82 -5.75
C HIS A 31 -8.64 3.72 -5.63
N TYR A 32 -7.50 3.17 -5.24
CA TYR A 32 -6.22 3.89 -5.18
C TYR A 32 -5.88 4.56 -6.52
N LYS A 33 -5.89 3.79 -7.63
CA LYS A 33 -5.56 4.30 -8.95
C LYS A 33 -6.52 5.40 -9.39
N LYS A 34 -7.82 5.18 -9.21
CA LYS A 34 -8.85 6.19 -9.53
C LYS A 34 -8.60 7.51 -8.81
N VAL A 35 -8.25 7.50 -7.54
CA VAL A 35 -7.98 8.73 -6.76
C VAL A 35 -6.73 9.45 -7.27
N VAL A 36 -5.70 8.69 -7.65
CA VAL A 36 -4.47 9.24 -8.27
C VAL A 36 -4.80 9.90 -9.60
N ASP A 37 -5.58 9.24 -10.46
CA ASP A 37 -5.98 9.74 -11.79
C ASP A 37 -6.88 10.98 -11.71
N GLU A 38 -7.67 11.11 -10.63
CA GLU A 38 -8.44 12.33 -10.31
C GLU A 38 -7.56 13.50 -9.82
N GLY A 39 -6.25 13.30 -9.66
CA GLY A 39 -5.31 14.33 -9.21
C GLY A 39 -5.37 14.67 -7.72
N ARG A 40 -6.20 13.96 -6.93
CA ARG A 40 -6.33 14.16 -5.48
C ARG A 40 -5.13 13.64 -4.70
N GLY A 41 -4.43 12.65 -5.27
CA GLY A 41 -3.30 11.97 -4.64
C GLY A 41 -3.73 10.96 -3.57
N ALA A 42 -2.98 9.88 -3.45
CA ALA A 42 -3.29 8.79 -2.54
C ALA A 42 -2.04 8.26 -1.82
N LEU A 43 -2.25 7.73 -0.62
CA LEU A 43 -1.26 7.03 0.19
C LEU A 43 -1.69 5.56 0.32
N LEU A 44 -0.92 4.65 -0.28
CA LEU A 44 -1.11 3.21 -0.11
C LEU A 44 -0.27 2.71 1.06
N LEU A 45 -0.92 2.18 2.09
CA LEU A 45 -0.27 1.48 3.19
C LEU A 45 -0.31 -0.02 2.91
N ALA A 46 0.84 -0.58 2.57
CA ALA A 46 1.02 -1.98 2.20
C ALA A 46 2.10 -2.65 3.06
N VAL A 47 2.11 -3.99 3.06
CA VAL A 47 3.11 -4.79 3.77
C VAL A 47 4.16 -5.28 2.78
N CYS A 48 5.44 -5.14 3.12
CA CYS A 48 6.54 -5.72 2.34
C CYS A 48 6.42 -7.24 2.32
N ARG A 49 6.60 -7.86 1.14
CA ARG A 49 6.28 -9.28 0.89
C ARG A 49 4.79 -9.63 1.13
N GLY A 50 3.93 -8.62 1.15
CA GLY A 50 2.47 -8.76 1.03
C GLY A 50 2.03 -8.90 -0.42
N LYS A 51 0.73 -8.87 -0.69
CA LYS A 51 0.21 -9.10 -2.05
C LYS A 51 0.55 -7.96 -2.98
N ALA A 52 0.60 -6.73 -2.46
CA ALA A 52 1.05 -5.58 -3.23
C ALA A 52 2.53 -5.66 -3.63
N SER A 53 3.32 -6.53 -2.98
CA SER A 53 4.73 -6.76 -3.35
C SER A 53 4.91 -7.81 -4.45
N GLU A 54 3.86 -8.55 -4.82
CA GLU A 54 3.90 -9.60 -5.83
C GLU A 54 3.02 -9.22 -7.04
N GLY A 55 3.61 -8.50 -8.00
CA GLY A 55 3.00 -8.29 -9.32
C GLY A 55 2.20 -6.99 -9.51
N ILE A 56 2.19 -6.07 -8.53
CA ILE A 56 1.69 -4.71 -8.78
C ILE A 56 2.78 -3.86 -9.39
N ASP A 57 2.52 -3.36 -10.60
CA ASP A 57 3.30 -2.30 -11.23
C ASP A 57 2.66 -0.93 -10.97
N PHE A 58 3.49 0.02 -10.53
CA PHE A 58 3.10 1.41 -10.31
C PHE A 58 3.75 2.30 -11.36
N ALA A 59 3.11 2.40 -12.53
CA ALA A 59 3.56 3.26 -13.61
C ALA A 59 3.21 4.74 -13.40
N ASP A 60 4.00 5.63 -14.01
CA ASP A 60 3.73 7.06 -14.14
C ASP A 60 3.54 7.81 -12.81
N ALA A 61 2.29 8.20 -12.52
CA ALA A 61 1.91 8.98 -11.35
C ALA A 61 1.60 8.11 -10.12
N HIS A 62 1.53 6.78 -10.28
CA HIS A 62 0.97 5.87 -9.29
C HIS A 62 1.92 5.49 -8.14
N ALA A 63 3.19 5.90 -8.17
CA ALA A 63 4.10 5.77 -7.02
C ALA A 63 5.28 6.74 -7.12
N ARG A 64 5.00 8.05 -7.10
CA ARG A 64 6.05 9.10 -7.18
C ARG A 64 7.04 9.09 -6.00
N GLY A 65 6.71 8.40 -4.91
CA GLY A 65 7.60 8.17 -3.79
C GLY A 65 7.18 6.92 -3.04
N VAL A 66 8.17 6.15 -2.59
CA VAL A 66 7.99 4.93 -1.79
C VAL A 66 8.77 5.11 -0.49
N VAL A 67 8.10 4.87 0.63
CA VAL A 67 8.72 4.92 1.96
C VAL A 67 8.65 3.53 2.59
N ILE A 68 9.81 3.01 2.95
CA ILE A 68 9.93 1.75 3.70
C ILE A 68 10.16 2.10 5.17
N VAL A 69 9.32 1.57 6.06
CA VAL A 69 9.47 1.72 7.51
C VAL A 69 10.16 0.47 8.05
N GLY A 70 11.41 0.64 8.50
CA GLY A 70 12.25 -0.46 8.98
C GLY A 70 12.93 -1.24 7.86
N ILE A 71 13.41 -2.44 8.18
CA ILE A 71 14.07 -3.35 7.24
C ILE A 71 13.12 -4.54 7.00
N PRO A 72 12.76 -4.88 5.75
CA PRO A 72 11.86 -5.99 5.45
C PRO A 72 12.57 -7.34 5.64
N TYR A 73 12.48 -7.89 6.85
CA TYR A 73 12.99 -9.23 7.15
C TYR A 73 12.11 -10.32 6.53
N PRO A 74 12.67 -11.51 6.25
CA PRO A 74 11.88 -12.69 5.87
C PRO A 74 10.81 -13.00 6.92
N ALA A 75 9.69 -13.59 6.47
CA ALA A 75 8.69 -14.08 7.40
C ALA A 75 9.32 -15.18 8.28
N LEU A 76 9.01 -15.18 9.58
CA LEU A 76 9.54 -16.13 10.56
C LEU A 76 9.34 -17.62 10.19
N LYS A 77 8.44 -17.91 9.23
CA LYS A 77 8.11 -19.27 8.75
C LYS A 77 8.65 -19.57 7.34
N ASP A 78 9.48 -18.70 6.77
CA ASP A 78 10.08 -18.94 5.46
C ASP A 78 11.22 -19.97 5.59
N THR A 79 10.97 -21.21 5.17
CA THR A 79 11.89 -22.35 5.22
C THR A 79 13.15 -22.20 4.36
N ARG A 80 13.28 -21.10 3.60
CA ARG A 80 14.50 -20.78 2.84
C ARG A 80 15.59 -20.09 3.66
N VAL A 81 15.30 -19.76 4.92
CA VAL A 81 16.27 -19.26 5.89
C VAL A 81 16.21 -20.17 7.12
N SER A 82 16.79 -21.36 7.02
CA SER A 82 17.27 -22.15 8.16
C SER A 82 18.78 -22.04 8.25
#